data_AF-A0A958MT40-F1
#
_entry.id   AF-A0A958MT40-F1
#
_cell.length_a   1.000
_cell.length_b   1.000
_cell.length_c   1.000
_cell.angle_alpha   90.00
_cell.angle_beta   90.00
_cell.angle_gamma   90.00
#
_symmetry.space_group_name_H-M   'P 1'
#
loop_
_entity.id
_entity.type
_entity.pdbx_description
1 polymer ?
#
loop_
_entity_poly.entity_id
_entity_poly.type
_entity_poly.pdbx_seq_one_letter_code
_entity_poly.pdbx_strand_id
1 'polypeptide(L)'
;MSAGYVASRRLNPGRKSVILDGIHPRDYRTLKFTYCCEQCVHFDGDKVDCSMGFSHDLHGREAQLRTYRLTGKMAICRFLEID
;
A
#
# COMPACT_ATOMS: atom_id res chain seq x y z
N MET A 1 -22.05 -37.86 -8.37
CA MET A 1 -20.82 -37.39 -7.69
C MET A 1 -20.21 -36.30 -8.57
N SER A 2 -20.60 -35.05 -8.35
CA SER A 2 -20.26 -33.94 -9.26
C SER A 2 -19.00 -33.24 -8.77
N ALA A 3 -17.92 -33.37 -9.52
CA ALA A 3 -16.62 -32.77 -9.24
C ALA A 3 -16.71 -31.23 -9.31
N GLY A 4 -16.43 -30.57 -8.19
CA GLY A 4 -16.34 -29.11 -8.09
C GLY A 4 -15.09 -28.61 -8.81
N TYR A 5 -15.28 -27.80 -9.85
CA TYR A 5 -14.21 -27.09 -10.53
C TYR A 5 -13.72 -25.95 -9.62
N VAL A 6 -12.55 -26.11 -8.99
CA VAL A 6 -11.92 -25.04 -8.21
C VAL A 6 -11.38 -24.03 -9.22
N ALA A 7 -12.09 -22.91 -9.38
CA ALA A 7 -11.64 -21.81 -10.22
C ALA A 7 -10.30 -21.29 -9.70
N SER A 8 -9.22 -21.61 -10.43
CA SER A 8 -7.90 -21.05 -10.22
C SER A 8 -8.00 -19.53 -10.38
N ARG A 9 -7.81 -18.81 -9.27
CA ARG A 9 -7.72 -17.35 -9.28
C ARG A 9 -6.60 -16.96 -10.24
N ARG A 10 -6.95 -16.47 -11.43
CA ARG A 10 -6.01 -15.79 -12.32
C ARG A 10 -5.51 -14.56 -11.57
N LEU A 11 -4.28 -14.63 -11.05
CA LEU A 11 -3.60 -13.45 -10.54
C LEU A 11 -3.49 -12.47 -11.70
N ASN A 12 -4.18 -11.34 -11.61
CA ASN A 12 -4.17 -10.29 -12.62
C ASN A 12 -2.74 -9.71 -12.67
N PRO A 13 -1.95 -9.93 -13.74
CA PRO A 13 -0.52 -9.63 -13.74
C PRO A 13 -0.20 -8.11 -13.83
N GLY A 14 -1.22 -7.24 -13.86
CA GLY A 14 -1.05 -5.82 -14.17
C GLY A 14 -1.16 -4.84 -13.01
N ARG A 15 -1.53 -5.26 -11.80
CA ARG A 15 -1.63 -4.33 -10.66
C ARG A 15 -0.39 -4.45 -9.80
N LYS A 16 0.53 -3.49 -9.92
CA LYS A 16 1.61 -3.32 -8.95
C LYS A 16 0.96 -3.20 -7.57
N SER A 17 1.07 -4.25 -6.76
CA SER A 17 0.55 -4.28 -5.41
C SER A 17 1.58 -3.71 -4.46
N VAL A 18 1.16 -2.83 -3.54
CA VAL A 18 2.06 -2.33 -2.50
C VAL A 18 2.31 -3.45 -1.48
N ILE A 19 3.56 -3.62 -1.08
CA ILE A 19 3.96 -4.58 -0.05
C ILE A 19 3.73 -3.95 1.31
N LEU A 20 3.19 -4.72 2.26
CA LEU A 20 2.97 -4.29 3.63
C LEU A 20 4.13 -4.72 4.53
N ASP A 21 4.78 -3.75 5.14
CA ASP A 21 5.89 -3.93 6.06
C ASP A 21 5.43 -3.78 7.51
N GLY A 22 6.00 -4.57 8.41
CA GLY A 22 5.73 -4.45 9.85
C GLY A 22 6.42 -3.23 10.42
N ILE A 23 5.67 -2.34 11.07
CA ILE A 23 6.21 -1.10 11.66
C ILE A 23 6.03 -1.12 13.17
N HIS A 24 7.14 -1.07 13.89
CA HIS A 24 7.09 -1.04 15.34
C HIS A 24 6.45 0.28 15.84
N PRO A 25 5.57 0.27 16.87
CA PRO A 25 4.90 1.48 17.36
C PRO A 25 5.82 2.58 17.90
N ARG A 26 7.03 2.21 18.32
CA ARG A 26 8.08 3.19 18.64
C ARG A 26 8.49 3.94 17.37
N ASP A 27 8.85 3.20 16.33
CA ASP A 27 9.37 3.73 15.07
C ASP A 27 8.32 4.57 14.36
N TYR A 28 7.06 4.13 14.35
CA TYR A 28 5.94 4.92 13.85
C TYR A 28 5.83 6.31 14.50
N ARG A 29 6.18 6.43 15.79
CA ARG A 29 6.11 7.70 16.54
C ARG A 29 7.38 8.54 16.41
N THR A 30 8.54 7.90 16.30
CA THR A 30 9.84 8.58 16.38
C THR A 30 10.44 8.87 15.01
N LEU A 31 10.22 8.01 14.01
CA LEU A 31 10.76 8.18 12.68
C LEU A 31 9.84 9.08 11.85
N LYS A 32 10.43 10.05 11.16
CA LYS A 32 9.74 10.84 10.13
C LYS A 32 9.99 10.16 8.79
N PHE A 33 9.07 9.29 8.38
CA PHE A 33 9.12 8.63 7.08
C PHE A 33 7.81 8.86 6.32
N THR A 34 7.89 8.78 4.99
CA THR A 34 6.73 8.90 4.13
C THR A 34 6.03 7.55 4.04
N TYR A 35 4.79 7.48 4.53
CA TYR A 35 4.01 6.24 4.60
C TYR A 35 2.67 6.30 3.87
N CYS A 36 2.32 7.44 3.28
CA CYS A 36 1.08 7.58 2.52
C CYS A 36 1.28 8.37 1.23
N CYS A 37 0.39 8.15 0.26
CA CYS A 37 0.46 8.78 -1.05
C CYS A 37 0.45 10.32 -0.94
N GLU A 38 -0.34 10.87 -0.02
CA GLU A 38 -0.47 12.31 0.21
C GLU A 38 0.83 12.98 0.71
N GLN A 39 1.82 12.19 1.11
CA GLN A 39 3.16 12.64 1.50
C GLN A 39 4.22 12.35 0.42
N CYS A 40 3.84 11.69 -0.67
CA CYS A 40 4.71 11.23 -1.73
C CYS A 40 4.77 12.24 -2.89
N VAL A 41 5.96 12.43 -3.47
CA VAL A 41 6.19 13.28 -4.65
C VAL A 41 5.47 12.79 -5.91
N HIS A 42 5.09 11.51 -5.95
CA HIS A 42 4.39 10.89 -7.08
C HIS A 42 2.88 10.99 -7.00
N PHE A 43 2.33 11.63 -5.97
CA PHE A 43 0.89 11.79 -5.83
C PHE A 43 0.39 13.00 -6.62
N ASP A 44 -0.50 12.73 -7.58
CA ASP A 44 -1.28 13.75 -8.28
C ASP A 44 -2.55 14.00 -7.46
N GLY A 45 -2.57 15.10 -6.71
CA GLY A 45 -3.69 15.49 -5.85
C GLY A 45 -4.96 15.85 -6.63
N ASP A 46 -4.84 16.28 -7.89
CA ASP A 46 -6.00 16.62 -8.73
C ASP A 46 -6.71 15.36 -9.22
N LYS A 47 -5.94 14.32 -9.54
CA LYS A 47 -6.48 13.03 -10.02
C LYS A 47 -6.70 12.00 -8.91
N VAL A 48 -6.20 12.25 -7.70
CA VAL A 48 -6.16 11.30 -6.59
C VAL A 48 -5.50 9.98 -7.04
N ASP A 49 -4.38 10.10 -7.74
CA ASP A 49 -3.69 8.96 -8.35
C ASP A 49 -2.18 9.01 -8.11
N CYS A 50 -1.54 7.85 -8.14
CA CYS A 50 -0.09 7.74 -8.04
C CYS A 50 0.51 7.59 -9.44
N SER A 51 1.40 8.51 -9.83
CA SER A 51 2.07 8.49 -11.13
C SER A 51 2.90 7.21 -11.38
N MET A 52 3.19 6.43 -10.33
CA MET A 52 3.90 5.16 -10.40
C MET A 52 3.00 3.96 -10.76
N GLY A 53 1.68 4.18 -10.84
CA GLY A 53 0.67 3.19 -11.20
C GLY A 53 0.16 2.35 -10.02
N PHE A 54 0.35 2.82 -8.78
CA PHE A 54 -0.23 2.18 -7.59
C PHE A 54 -1.62 2.77 -7.28
N SER A 55 -2.57 1.91 -6.92
CA SER A 55 -3.91 2.38 -6.51
C SER A 55 -3.86 3.12 -5.18
N HIS A 56 -4.35 4.36 -5.16
CA HIS A 56 -4.45 5.21 -3.97
C HIS A 56 -5.20 4.50 -2.81
N ASP A 57 -6.24 3.73 -3.10
CA ASP A 57 -7.09 3.05 -2.11
C ASP A 57 -6.33 2.18 -1.08
N LEU A 58 -5.15 1.67 -1.47
CA LEU A 58 -4.35 0.78 -0.62
C LEU A 58 -3.24 1.49 0.16
N HIS A 59 -2.87 2.70 -0.22
CA HIS A 59 -1.74 3.42 0.38
C HIS A 59 -2.00 4.91 0.63
N GLY A 60 -3.24 5.37 0.50
CA GLY A 60 -3.72 6.64 1.03
C GLY A 60 -3.75 6.61 2.57
N ARG A 61 -3.68 7.79 3.18
CA ARG A 61 -3.49 7.95 4.64
C ARG A 61 -4.52 7.17 5.45
N GLU A 62 -5.80 7.29 5.09
CA GLU A 62 -6.87 6.64 5.84
C GLU A 62 -6.73 5.11 5.81
N ALA A 63 -6.50 4.55 4.62
CA ALA A 63 -6.32 3.12 4.42
C ALA A 63 -5.09 2.59 5.15
N GLN A 64 -3.99 3.34 5.14
CA GLN A 64 -2.75 3.03 5.86
C GLN A 64 -2.96 2.99 7.37
N LEU A 65 -3.59 4.04 7.92
CA LEU A 65 -3.87 4.12 9.35
C LEU A 65 -4.82 3.00 9.80
N ARG A 66 -5.84 2.69 8.99
CA ARG A 66 -6.75 1.58 9.26
C ARG A 66 -5.99 0.25 9.28
N THR A 67 -5.18 -0.01 8.25
CA THR A 67 -4.40 -1.25 8.14
C THR A 67 -3.40 -1.39 9.28
N TYR A 68 -2.72 -0.31 9.64
CA TYR A 68 -1.76 -0.29 10.74
C TYR A 68 -2.41 -0.57 12.09
N ARG A 69 -3.53 0.08 12.39
CA ARG A 69 -4.27 -0.17 13.63
C ARG A 69 -4.74 -1.61 13.76
N LEU A 70 -5.05 -2.28 12.65
CA LEU A 70 -5.53 -3.66 12.63
C LEU A 70 -4.40 -4.70 12.64
N THR A 71 -3.26 -4.40 12.00
CA THR A 71 -2.25 -5.43 11.68
C THR A 71 -0.84 -5.09 12.16
N GLY A 72 -0.59 -3.85 12.57
CA GLY A 72 0.76 -3.33 12.83
C GLY A 72 1.62 -3.16 11.56
N LYS A 73 1.00 -3.22 10.37
CA LYS A 73 1.70 -3.11 9.08
C LYS A 73 1.27 -1.87 8.29
N MET A 74 2.19 -1.35 7.49
CA MET A 74 1.95 -0.22 6.57
C MET A 74 2.57 -0.50 5.21
N ALA A 75 1.98 0.08 4.16
CA ALA A 75 2.51 0.02 2.81
C ALA A 75 3.56 1.13 2.63
N ILE A 76 4.85 0.81 2.64
CA ILE A 76 5.89 1.80 2.38
C ILE A 76 6.18 1.84 0.87
N CYS A 77 6.19 3.04 0.30
CA CYS A 77 6.56 3.20 -1.10
C CYS A 77 8.08 2.98 -1.24
N ARG A 78 8.47 1.85 -1.82
CA ARG A 78 9.89 1.49 -2.02
C ARG A 78 10.65 2.41 -2.98
N PHE A 79 9.94 3.23 -3.75
CA PHE A 79 10.56 4.25 -4.60
C PHE A 79 11.03 5.48 -3.81
N LEU A 80 10.51 5.68 -2.59
CA LEU A 80 10.95 6.76 -1.70
C LEU A 80 12.18 6.38 -0.85
N GLU A 81 12.61 5.12 -0.92
CA GLU A 81 13.79 4.63 -0.20
C GLU A 81 15.11 4.84 -0.99
N ILE A 82 15.06 5.45 -2.19
CA ILE A 82 16.19 5.53 -3.14
C ILE A 82 16.75 6.96 -3.29
N ASP A 83 16.47 7.88 -2.35
CA ASP A 83 17.07 9.23 -2.31
C ASP A 83 18.12 9.32 -1.19
#